data_AF-A0A1B0G0K3-F1
#
_entry.id   AF-A0A1B0G0K3-F1
#
_cell.length_a   1.000
_cell.length_b   1.000
_cell.length_c   1.000
_cell.angle_alpha   90.00
_cell.angle_beta   90.00
_cell.angle_gamma   90.00
#
_symmetry.space_group_name_H-M   'P 1'
#
loop_
_entity.id
_entity.type
_entity.pdbx_description
1 polymer ?
#
loop_
_entity_poly.entity_id
_entity_poly.type
_entity_poly.pdbx_seq_one_letter_code
_entity_poly.pdbx_strand_id
1 'polypeptide(L)'
;MGKVIESFPNGAPSDTCVKKRPNQPNHGQARPQPLHTNPFEVVASSESYHPGQEISVVVYPHTKQELFRGFFIQARDADTNEWIGEWVKSENTNTIPECAAITHGDNKDKLAAKLIWKAPQNKRGRVYFT
;
A
#
# COMPACT_ATOMS: atom_id res chain seq x y z
N MET A 1 8.66 -2.90 28.07
CA MET A 1 8.23 -4.13 27.36
C MET A 1 7.30 -3.69 26.23
N GLY A 2 7.72 -3.89 24.97
CA GLY A 2 6.91 -3.51 23.81
C GLY A 2 5.67 -4.40 23.72
N LYS A 3 4.51 -3.79 23.47
CA LYS A 3 3.27 -4.52 23.19
C LYS A 3 3.48 -5.39 21.95
N VAL A 4 3.35 -6.70 22.11
CA VAL A 4 3.32 -7.63 20.96
C VAL A 4 2.09 -7.29 20.14
N ILE A 5 2.28 -6.91 18.87
CA ILE A 5 1.20 -6.74 17.91
C ILE A 5 1.13 -8.04 17.12
N GLU A 6 0.02 -8.76 17.25
CA GLU A 6 -0.27 -9.91 16.40
C GLU A 6 -0.76 -9.41 15.05
N SER A 7 0.12 -9.49 14.04
CA SER A 7 -0.18 -9.14 12.65
C SER A 7 -0.59 -10.38 11.87
N PHE A 8 -1.46 -10.23 10.88
CA PHE A 8 -1.85 -11.35 10.00
C PHE A 8 -0.66 -11.83 9.15
N PRO A 9 -0.36 -13.14 9.14
CA PRO A 9 0.83 -13.65 8.45
C PRO A 9 0.66 -13.74 6.93
N ASN A 10 -0.56 -13.60 6.42
CA ASN A 10 -0.96 -13.89 5.05
C ASN A 10 -1.66 -12.71 4.36
N GLY A 11 -1.49 -11.50 4.88
CA GLY A 11 -2.07 -10.28 4.32
C GLY A 11 -3.26 -9.74 5.10
N ALA A 12 -3.64 -8.51 4.79
CA ALA A 12 -4.81 -7.85 5.33
C ALA A 12 -6.13 -8.40 4.76
N PRO A 13 -7.20 -8.52 5.55
CA PRO A 13 -8.54 -8.82 5.04
C PRO A 13 -9.19 -7.60 4.39
N SER A 14 -10.25 -7.83 3.61
CA SER A 14 -10.99 -6.78 2.91
C SER A 14 -11.68 -5.76 3.81
N ASP A 15 -11.97 -6.13 5.06
CA ASP A 15 -12.48 -5.23 6.10
C ASP A 15 -11.48 -4.12 6.50
N THR A 16 -10.23 -4.24 6.07
CA THR A 16 -9.17 -3.23 6.20
C THR A 16 -9.47 -1.99 5.35
N CYS A 17 -10.25 -2.15 4.28
CA CYS A 17 -10.61 -1.09 3.35
C CYS A 17 -11.51 -0.02 3.99
N VAL A 18 -11.01 1.20 4.19
CA VAL A 18 -11.80 2.33 4.72
C VAL A 18 -11.79 3.52 3.78
N LYS A 19 -12.91 3.77 3.09
CA LYS A 19 -12.98 4.87 2.11
C LYS A 19 -12.89 6.26 2.76
N LYS A 20 -13.57 6.45 3.90
CA LYS A 20 -13.72 7.75 4.58
C LYS A 20 -12.48 8.22 5.35
N ARG A 21 -11.46 7.37 5.53
CA ARG A 21 -10.25 7.69 6.28
C ARG A 21 -9.04 7.44 5.38
N PRO A 22 -8.59 8.45 4.61
CA PRO A 22 -7.38 8.30 3.82
C PRO A 22 -6.19 8.00 4.75
N ASN A 23 -5.29 7.13 4.31
CA ASN A 23 -4.04 6.79 5.00
C ASN A 23 -4.25 6.14 6.38
N GLN A 24 -5.45 5.63 6.63
CA GLN A 24 -5.84 4.99 7.89
C GLN A 24 -6.68 3.75 7.59
N PRO A 25 -6.03 2.64 7.21
CA PRO A 25 -6.70 1.36 7.10
C PRO A 25 -7.38 0.99 8.41
N ASN A 26 -8.42 0.16 8.34
CA ASN A 26 -9.03 -0.40 9.54
C ASN A 26 -8.04 -1.42 10.14
N HIS A 27 -7.34 -1.01 11.19
CA HIS A 27 -6.37 -1.84 11.91
C HIS A 27 -6.72 -1.92 13.41
N GLY A 28 -8.02 -2.04 13.71
CA GLY A 28 -8.54 -2.07 15.07
C GLY A 28 -8.22 -0.80 15.86
N GLN A 29 -7.56 -0.95 17.01
CA GLN A 29 -7.17 0.17 17.86
C GLN A 29 -5.79 0.75 17.52
N ALA A 30 -5.06 0.16 16.58
CA ALA A 30 -3.80 0.74 16.12
C ALA A 30 -4.06 2.10 15.45
N ARG A 31 -3.10 3.01 15.58
CA ARG A 31 -3.12 4.33 14.96
C ARG A 31 -1.84 4.52 14.17
N PRO A 32 -1.86 5.29 13.07
CA PRO A 32 -0.64 5.62 12.36
C PRO A 32 0.36 6.30 13.30
N GLN A 33 1.63 5.97 13.12
CA GLN A 33 2.71 6.75 13.71
C GLN A 33 2.81 8.13 13.06
N PRO A 34 3.36 9.14 13.75
CA PRO A 34 3.68 10.42 13.13
C PRO A 34 4.59 10.26 11.90
N LEU A 35 4.38 11.09 10.87
CA LEU A 35 5.16 11.01 9.63
C LEU A 35 6.68 11.13 9.86
N HIS A 36 7.09 11.99 10.79
CA HIS A 36 8.51 12.24 11.09
C HIS A 36 9.20 11.07 11.82
N THR A 37 8.44 10.08 12.31
CA THR A 37 8.98 8.85 12.91
C THR A 37 8.82 7.66 11.99
N ASN A 38 8.36 7.85 10.76
CA ASN A 38 8.17 6.76 9.82
C ASN A 38 9.54 6.22 9.36
N PRO A 39 9.86 4.93 9.54
CA PRO A 39 11.13 4.39 9.10
C PRO A 39 11.16 3.97 7.62
N PHE A 40 10.03 4.00 6.93
CA PHE A 40 9.88 3.48 5.58
C PHE A 40 9.38 4.54 4.59
N GLU A 41 9.78 4.43 3.33
CA GLU A 41 9.27 5.23 2.23
C GLU A 41 8.41 4.39 1.29
N VAL A 42 7.42 5.04 0.68
CA VAL A 42 6.65 4.54 -0.45
C VAL A 42 6.94 5.46 -1.63
N VAL A 43 7.65 4.95 -2.63
CA VAL A 43 8.07 5.75 -3.79
C VAL A 43 7.44 5.19 -5.05
N ALA A 44 6.69 6.04 -5.74
CA ALA A 44 6.13 5.73 -7.05
C ALA A 44 7.00 6.28 -8.17
N SER A 45 7.06 5.59 -9.30
CA SER A 45 7.79 6.06 -10.49
C SER A 45 7.13 7.27 -11.16
N SER A 46 5.86 7.56 -10.83
CA SER A 46 5.10 8.72 -11.28
C SER A 46 3.92 8.96 -10.33
N GLU A 47 3.52 10.22 -10.19
CA GLU A 47 2.28 10.63 -9.50
C GLU A 47 1.15 10.94 -10.49
N SER A 48 1.46 11.01 -11.79
CA SER A 48 0.49 11.21 -12.87
C SER A 48 0.37 9.96 -13.73
N TYR A 49 -0.83 9.71 -14.26
CA TYR A 49 -1.08 8.55 -15.10
C TYR A 49 -1.90 8.89 -16.34
N HIS A 50 -1.60 8.15 -17.41
CA HIS A 50 -2.49 8.00 -18.55
C HIS A 50 -3.20 6.64 -18.55
N PRO A 51 -4.23 6.43 -19.39
CA PRO A 51 -5.03 5.24 -19.28
C PRO A 51 -4.19 4.00 -19.58
N GLY A 52 -4.37 2.96 -18.76
CA GLY A 52 -3.62 1.70 -18.86
C GLY A 52 -2.12 1.77 -18.53
N GLN A 53 -1.59 2.93 -18.14
CA GLN A 53 -0.20 3.07 -17.72
C GLN A 53 0.09 2.19 -16.51
N GLU A 54 1.27 1.57 -16.49
CA GLU A 54 1.80 0.92 -15.30
C GLU A 54 2.76 1.87 -14.55
N ILE A 55 2.59 1.93 -13.23
CA ILE A 55 3.44 2.69 -12.30
C ILE A 55 4.08 1.71 -11.33
N SER A 56 5.41 1.77 -11.21
CA SER A 56 6.14 0.99 -10.21
C SER A 56 6.05 1.72 -8.87
N VAL A 57 5.69 0.98 -7.83
CA VAL A 57 5.64 1.47 -6.44
C VAL A 57 6.58 0.62 -5.61
N VAL A 58 7.49 1.25 -4.88
CA VAL A 58 8.50 0.58 -4.07
C VAL A 58 8.34 1.00 -2.61
N VAL A 59 8.28 0.01 -1.71
CA VAL A 59 8.33 0.23 -0.25
C VAL A 59 9.71 -0.19 0.23
N TYR A 60 10.43 0.69 0.92
CA TYR A 60 11.77 0.39 1.46
C TYR A 60 12.09 1.20 2.72
N PRO A 61 12.96 0.71 3.61
CA PRO A 61 13.38 1.44 4.80
C PRO A 61 14.35 2.58 4.47
N HIS A 62 14.31 3.67 5.24
CA HIS A 62 15.30 4.76 5.13
C HIS A 62 16.74 4.27 5.41
N THR A 63 16.88 3.21 6.22
CA THR A 63 18.17 2.60 6.56
C THR A 63 18.22 1.14 6.14
N LYS A 64 19.41 0.61 5.81
CA LYS A 64 19.58 -0.80 5.43
C LYS A 64 19.42 -1.80 6.59
N GLN A 65 19.14 -1.32 7.80
CA GLN A 65 19.08 -2.14 9.01
C GLN A 65 17.64 -2.54 9.37
N GLU A 66 16.65 -1.85 8.81
CA GLU A 66 15.25 -2.11 9.12
C GLU A 66 14.63 -3.10 8.14
N LEU A 67 13.80 -3.98 8.68
CA LEU A 67 13.06 -4.98 7.93
C LEU A 67 11.58 -4.82 8.26
N PHE A 68 10.73 -5.15 7.29
CA PHE A 68 9.29 -5.22 7.50
C PHE A 68 8.76 -6.57 7.03
N ARG A 69 7.69 -7.06 7.67
CA ARG A 69 7.07 -8.35 7.32
C ARG A 69 5.79 -8.19 6.53
N GLY A 70 5.06 -7.11 6.76
CA GLY A 70 3.78 -6.85 6.14
C GLY A 70 3.63 -5.43 5.67
N PHE A 71 2.70 -5.24 4.73
CA PHE A 71 2.33 -3.94 4.20
C PHE A 71 0.87 -3.99 3.74
N PHE A 72 0.27 -2.81 3.65
CA PHE A 72 -1.01 -2.58 3.00
C PHE A 72 -0.85 -1.27 2.24
N ILE A 73 -0.95 -1.31 0.91
CA ILE A 73 -0.85 -0.13 0.05
C ILE A 73 -2.14 0.01 -0.72
N GLN A 74 -2.70 1.20 -0.72
CA GLN A 74 -3.92 1.55 -1.43
C GLN A 74 -3.65 2.67 -2.43
N ALA A 75 -4.24 2.57 -3.61
CA ALA A 75 -4.16 3.59 -4.65
C ALA A 75 -5.42 4.46 -4.64
N ARG A 76 -5.23 5.78 -4.66
CA ARG A 76 -6.33 6.77 -4.62
C ARG A 76 -6.13 7.88 -5.63
N ASP A 77 -7.25 8.32 -6.18
CA ASP A 77 -7.30 9.52 -7.01
C ASP A 77 -6.97 10.75 -6.16
N ALA A 78 -6.01 11.56 -6.61
CA ALA A 78 -5.54 12.68 -5.82
C ALA A 78 -6.54 13.84 -5.68
N ASP A 79 -7.52 13.92 -6.58
CA ASP A 79 -8.50 15.00 -6.59
C ASP A 79 -9.81 14.57 -5.91
N THR A 80 -10.25 13.33 -6.12
CA THR A 80 -11.53 12.84 -5.58
C THR A 80 -11.39 11.95 -4.35
N ASN A 81 -10.18 11.52 -4.02
CA ASN A 81 -9.90 10.57 -2.93
C ASN A 81 -10.54 9.17 -3.11
N GLU A 82 -11.07 8.90 -4.31
CA GLU A 82 -11.69 7.63 -4.68
C GLU A 82 -10.63 6.55 -4.90
N TRP A 83 -10.96 5.30 -4.56
CA TRP A 83 -10.12 4.16 -4.90
C TRP A 83 -10.04 4.02 -6.42
N ILE A 84 -8.84 3.75 -6.94
CA ILE A 84 -8.62 3.80 -8.38
C ILE A 84 -7.54 2.83 -8.87
N GLY A 85 -7.78 2.30 -10.07
CA GLY A 85 -6.87 1.39 -10.74
C GLY A 85 -6.80 0.02 -10.07
N GLU A 86 -5.85 -0.79 -10.55
CA GLU A 86 -5.72 -2.18 -10.18
C GLU A 86 -4.27 -2.50 -9.85
N TRP A 87 -4.03 -3.38 -8.89
CA TRP A 87 -2.69 -3.88 -8.60
C TRP A 87 -2.42 -5.17 -9.37
N VAL A 88 -1.22 -5.27 -9.94
CA VAL A 88 -0.77 -6.51 -10.57
C VAL A 88 -0.29 -7.45 -9.46
N LYS A 89 -0.90 -8.63 -9.37
CA LYS A 89 -0.48 -9.65 -8.41
C LYS A 89 0.95 -10.11 -8.72
N SER A 90 1.82 -10.05 -7.73
CA SER A 90 3.18 -10.59 -7.77
C SER A 90 3.36 -11.68 -6.72
N GLU A 91 4.51 -12.36 -6.75
CA GLU A 91 4.84 -13.38 -5.75
C GLU A 91 4.78 -12.80 -4.33
N ASN A 92 4.27 -13.58 -3.37
CA ASN A 92 4.16 -13.18 -1.96
C ASN A 92 3.35 -11.89 -1.74
N THR A 93 2.35 -11.64 -2.59
CA THR A 93 1.37 -10.55 -2.44
C THR A 93 -0.06 -11.02 -2.66
N ASN A 94 -1.02 -10.29 -2.08
CA ASN A 94 -2.45 -10.46 -2.28
C ASN A 94 -3.06 -9.13 -2.71
N THR A 95 -3.89 -9.14 -3.76
CA THR A 95 -4.64 -7.97 -4.20
C THR A 95 -6.01 -7.94 -3.54
N ILE A 96 -6.53 -6.72 -3.32
CA ILE A 96 -7.84 -6.44 -2.72
C ILE A 96 -8.56 -5.45 -3.67
N PRO A 97 -9.14 -5.95 -4.79
CA PRO A 97 -9.67 -5.12 -5.86
C PRO A 97 -10.80 -4.17 -5.43
N GLU A 98 -11.63 -4.57 -4.47
CA GLU A 98 -12.76 -3.82 -3.94
C GLU A 98 -12.35 -2.46 -3.34
N CYS A 99 -11.07 -2.28 -3.02
CA CYS A 99 -10.56 -1.01 -2.53
C CYS A 99 -9.21 -0.60 -3.13
N ALA A 100 -8.91 -1.06 -4.34
CA ALA A 100 -7.69 -0.75 -5.07
C ALA A 100 -6.43 -0.89 -4.19
N ALA A 101 -6.33 -2.00 -3.46
CA ALA A 101 -5.23 -2.24 -2.52
C ALA A 101 -4.46 -3.53 -2.82
N ILE A 102 -3.25 -3.60 -2.27
CA ILE A 102 -2.36 -4.76 -2.28
C ILE A 102 -1.70 -4.91 -0.90
N THR A 103 -1.50 -6.15 -0.48
CA THR A 103 -0.91 -6.51 0.81
C THR A 103 0.09 -7.66 0.64
N HIS A 104 0.88 -7.94 1.67
CA HIS A 104 1.79 -9.09 1.68
C HIS A 104 1.03 -10.42 1.64
N GLY A 105 1.67 -11.45 1.10
CA GLY A 105 1.17 -12.83 1.07
C GLY A 105 1.83 -13.73 2.11
N ASP A 106 2.93 -13.29 2.71
CA ASP A 106 3.66 -14.03 3.76
C ASP A 106 4.26 -13.09 4.83
N ASN A 107 4.67 -13.68 5.96
CA ASN A 107 5.27 -12.97 7.09
C ASN A 107 6.81 -12.98 7.09
N LYS A 108 7.44 -13.24 5.94
CA LYS A 108 8.89 -13.22 5.83
C LYS A 108 9.42 -11.80 5.90
N ASP A 109 10.62 -11.63 6.44
CA ASP A 109 11.30 -10.34 6.48
C ASP A 109 11.61 -9.85 5.06
N LYS A 110 11.37 -8.56 4.81
CA LYS A 110 11.53 -7.90 3.52
C LYS A 110 12.45 -6.70 3.67
N LEU A 111 13.42 -6.60 2.76
CA LEU A 111 14.26 -5.41 2.57
C LEU A 111 13.54 -4.34 1.74
N ALA A 112 12.70 -4.78 0.81
CA ALA A 112 11.86 -3.92 -0.01
C ALA A 112 10.67 -4.72 -0.57
N ALA A 113 9.65 -4.01 -1.02
CA ALA A 113 8.55 -4.56 -1.81
C ALA A 113 8.46 -3.76 -3.11
N LYS A 114 8.54 -4.44 -4.25
CA LYS A 114 8.33 -3.83 -5.58
C LYS A 114 6.98 -4.27 -6.11
N LEU A 115 6.11 -3.30 -6.34
CA LEU A 115 4.71 -3.47 -6.68
C LEU A 115 4.43 -2.74 -8.00
N ILE A 116 3.45 -3.23 -8.75
CA ILE A 116 3.01 -2.59 -10.00
C ILE A 116 1.54 -2.25 -9.88
N TRP A 117 1.22 -0.97 -10.08
CA TRP A 117 -0.14 -0.46 -10.18
C TRP A 117 -0.46 -0.13 -11.64
N LYS A 118 -1.65 -0.52 -12.08
CA LYS A 118 -2.16 -0.28 -13.43
C LYS A 118 -3.29 0.75 -13.39
N ALA A 119 -3.11 1.81 -14.17
CA ALA A 119 -4.09 2.86 -14.32
C ALA A 119 -5.38 2.37 -15.01
N PRO A 120 -6.54 2.96 -14.66
CA PRO A 120 -7.81 2.67 -15.34
C PRO A 120 -7.73 2.97 -16.85
N GLN A 121 -8.48 2.24 -17.67
CA GLN A 121 -8.43 2.37 -19.14
C GLN A 121 -9.15 3.60 -19.69
N ASN A 122 -9.95 4.28 -18.88
CA ASN A 122 -10.86 5.35 -19.30
C ASN A 122 -10.60 6.69 -18.59
N LYS A 123 -9.50 6.83 -17.85
CA LYS A 123 -9.20 8.05 -17.08
C LYS A 123 -7.73 8.44 -17.13
N ARG A 124 -7.47 9.74 -17.01
CA ARG A 124 -6.16 10.38 -16.81
C ARG A 124 -6.22 11.19 -15.54
N GLY A 125 -5.08 11.39 -14.87
CA GLY A 125 -5.05 12.23 -13.69
C GLY A 125 -3.84 11.98 -12.81
N ARG A 126 -4.01 12.26 -11.51
CA ARG A 126 -3.00 12.02 -10.48
C ARG A 126 -3.45 10.94 -9.52
N VAL A 127 -2.49 10.16 -9.05
CA VAL A 127 -2.67 9.06 -8.09
C VAL A 127 -1.70 9.24 -6.94
N TYR A 128 -2.11 8.84 -5.75
CA TYR A 128 -1.22 8.71 -4.61
C TYR A 128 -1.39 7.33 -3.96
N PHE A 129 -0.36 6.89 -3.23
CA PHE A 129 -0.24 5.55 -2.67
C PHE A 129 0.07 5.63 -1.17
N THR A 130 -0.74 4.95 -0.35
CA THR A 130 -0.70 5.05 1.12
C THR A 130 -1.01 3.75 1.83
#